data_AF-A0A8G1XEG5-F1
#
_entry.id   AF-A0A8G1XEG5-F1
#
_cell.length_a   1.000
_cell.length_b   1.000
_cell.length_c   1.000
_cell.angle_alpha   90.00
_cell.angle_beta   90.00
_cell.angle_gamma   90.00
#
_symmetry.space_group_name_H-M   'P 1'
#
loop_
_entity.id
_entity.type
_entity.pdbx_description
1 polymer ?
#
loop_
_entity_poly.entity_id
_entity_poly.type
_entity_poly.pdbx_seq_one_letter_code
_entity_poly.pdbx_strand_id
1 'polypeptide(L)'
;MSDPTPWSAAVDRTAQHLTDLCDQLKDAPVHDRLHSLATLNAAFADLHHCAQREAVAAARSEGWTLRRIAAVLSCSHEHIRLLAP
;
A
#
# COMPACT_ATOMS: atom_id res chain seq x y z
N MET A 1 -4.18 -3.72 24.87
CA MET A 1 -4.37 -3.81 23.40
C MET A 1 -5.12 -2.57 23.00
N SER A 2 -4.52 -1.69 22.19
CA SER A 2 -5.22 -0.49 21.72
C SER A 2 -6.32 -0.90 20.75
N ASP A 3 -7.50 -0.30 20.87
CA ASP A 3 -8.59 -0.57 19.93
C ASP A 3 -8.16 -0.19 18.51
N PRO A 4 -8.52 -1.00 17.49
CA PRO A 4 -8.19 -0.69 16.12
C PRO A 4 -8.83 0.64 15.75
N THR A 5 -8.01 1.57 15.26
CA THR A 5 -8.50 2.80 14.65
C THR A 5 -9.44 2.49 13.48
N PRO A 6 -10.38 3.39 13.14
CA PRO A 6 -11.20 3.24 11.94
C PRO A 6 -10.37 3.02 10.66
N TRP A 7 -9.15 3.58 10.63
CA TRP A 7 -8.20 3.40 9.55
C TRP A 7 -7.62 1.99 9.49
N SER A 8 -7.10 1.45 10.61
CA SER A 8 -6.58 0.08 10.64
C SER A 8 -7.64 -0.96 10.29
N ALA A 9 -8.88 -0.76 10.77
CA ALA A 9 -10.00 -1.63 10.38
C ALA A 9 -10.37 -1.53 8.88
N ALA A 10 -10.15 -0.38 8.24
CA ALA A 10 -10.35 -0.24 6.79
C ALA A 10 -9.23 -0.93 5.99
N VAL A 11 -7.98 -0.85 6.46
CA VAL A 11 -6.84 -1.57 5.88
C VAL A 11 -7.06 -3.08 5.97
N ASP A 12 -7.45 -3.59 7.15
CA ASP A 12 -7.69 -5.02 7.36
C ASP A 12 -8.81 -5.56 6.46
N ARG A 13 -9.92 -4.81 6.32
CA ARG A 13 -11.00 -5.19 5.39
C ARG A 13 -10.54 -5.23 3.94
N THR A 14 -9.71 -4.27 3.53
CA THR A 14 -9.16 -4.23 2.16
C THR A 14 -8.22 -5.42 1.93
N ALA A 15 -7.37 -5.75 2.91
CA ALA A 15 -6.51 -6.92 2.85
C ALA A 15 -7.34 -8.21 2.71
N GLN A 16 -8.43 -8.34 3.48
CA GLN A 16 -9.33 -9.49 3.37
C GLN A 16 -9.98 -9.59 1.99
N HIS A 17 -10.49 -8.49 1.43
CA HIS A 17 -11.05 -8.49 0.07
C HIS A 17 -10.03 -8.91 -0.99
N LEU A 18 -8.76 -8.51 -0.85
CA LEU A 18 -7.69 -8.94 -1.76
C LEU A 18 -7.42 -10.45 -1.63
N THR A 19 -7.44 -10.99 -0.40
CA THR A 19 -7.32 -12.43 -0.17
C THR A 19 -8.47 -13.19 -0.83
N ASP A 20 -9.71 -12.76 -0.62
CA ASP A 20 -10.90 -13.40 -1.20
C ASP A 20 -10.85 -13.37 -2.74
N LEU A 21 -10.41 -12.25 -3.32
CA LEU A 21 -10.25 -12.11 -4.76
C LEU A 21 -9.15 -13.04 -5.32
N CYS A 22 -8.04 -13.18 -4.61
CA CYS A 22 -6.98 -14.13 -4.95
C CYS A 22 -7.47 -15.58 -4.91
N ASP A 23 -8.37 -15.92 -4.00
CA ASP A 23 -8.98 -17.25 -3.95
C ASP A 23 -9.91 -17.47 -5.14
N GLN A 24 -10.76 -16.50 -5.50
CA GLN A 24 -11.63 -16.57 -6.69
C GLN A 24 -10.84 -16.67 -8.00
N LEU A 25 -9.67 -16.02 -8.07
CA LEU A 25 -8.75 -16.10 -9.20
C LEU A 25 -8.29 -17.54 -9.48
N LYS A 26 -8.22 -18.42 -8.47
CA LYS A 26 -7.80 -19.82 -8.64
C LYS A 26 -8.78 -20.64 -9.47
N ASP A 27 -10.03 -20.20 -9.61
CA ASP A 27 -11.08 -20.90 -10.33
C ASP A 27 -11.37 -20.30 -11.71
N ALA A 28 -10.83 -19.11 -12.03
CA ALA A 28 -11.04 -18.44 -13.32
C ALA A 28 -10.30 -19.12 -14.49
N PRO A 29 -10.69 -18.90 -15.75
CA PRO A 29 -9.89 -19.30 -16.92
C PRO A 29 -8.50 -18.62 -16.95
N VAL A 30 -7.48 -19.30 -17.50
CA VAL A 30 -6.08 -18.81 -17.49
C VAL A 30 -5.92 -17.40 -18.08
N HIS A 31 -6.60 -17.10 -19.19
CA HIS A 31 -6.56 -15.78 -19.80
C HIS A 31 -7.09 -14.70 -18.85
N ASP A 32 -8.22 -14.96 -18.20
CA ASP A 32 -8.86 -14.02 -17.29
C ASP A 32 -8.04 -13.83 -16.01
N ARG A 33 -7.32 -14.86 -15.56
CA ARG A 33 -6.36 -14.75 -14.45
C ARG A 33 -5.25 -13.76 -14.77
N LEU A 34 -4.62 -13.91 -15.93
CA LEU A 34 -3.49 -13.06 -16.33
C LEU A 34 -3.94 -11.61 -16.51
N HIS A 35 -5.09 -11.40 -17.16
CA HIS A 35 -5.64 -10.06 -17.36
C HIS A 35 -6.04 -9.40 -16.03
N SER A 36 -6.70 -10.13 -15.15
CA SER A 36 -7.11 -9.62 -13.83
C SER A 36 -5.89 -9.31 -12.95
N LEU A 37 -4.85 -10.14 -12.99
CA LEU A 37 -3.62 -9.88 -12.25
C LEU A 37 -2.92 -8.61 -12.74
N ALA A 38 -2.88 -8.37 -14.06
CA ALA A 38 -2.33 -7.13 -14.62
C ALA A 38 -3.11 -5.90 -14.13
N THR A 39 -4.44 -5.98 -14.13
CA THR A 39 -5.32 -4.91 -13.63
C THR A 39 -5.10 -4.65 -12.14
N LEU A 40 -5.03 -5.70 -11.33
CA LEU A 40 -4.80 -5.60 -9.89
C LEU A 40 -3.43 -5.00 -9.56
N ASN A 41 -2.39 -5.42 -10.28
CA ASN A 41 -1.05 -4.87 -10.09
C ASN A 41 -1.00 -3.37 -10.41
N ALA A 42 -1.64 -2.93 -11.49
CA ALA A 42 -1.69 -1.51 -11.84
C ALA A 42 -2.45 -0.71 -10.78
N ALA A 43 -3.65 -1.16 -10.41
CA ALA A 43 -4.47 -0.48 -9.40
C ALA A 43 -3.79 -0.41 -8.03
N PHE A 44 -3.15 -1.50 -7.60
CA PHE A 44 -2.44 -1.54 -6.33
C PHE A 44 -1.19 -0.66 -6.36
N ALA A 45 -0.42 -0.67 -7.45
CA ALA A 45 0.76 0.18 -7.59
C ALA A 45 0.40 1.68 -7.49
N ASP A 46 -0.66 2.10 -8.18
CA ASP A 46 -1.13 3.49 -8.14
C ASP A 46 -1.62 3.88 -6.73
N LEU A 47 -2.45 3.04 -6.12
CA LEU A 47 -2.95 3.26 -4.76
C LEU A 47 -1.81 3.32 -3.74
N HIS A 48 -0.89 2.36 -3.82
CA HIS A 48 0.27 2.28 -2.92
C HIS A 48 1.13 3.53 -3.05
N HIS A 49 1.44 3.96 -4.28
CA HIS A 49 2.24 5.15 -4.52
C HIS A 49 1.57 6.42 -3.98
N CYS A 50 0.26 6.60 -4.20
CA CYS A 50 -0.48 7.74 -3.64
C CYS A 50 -0.47 7.74 -2.11
N ALA A 51 -0.85 6.62 -1.50
CA ALA A 51 -0.91 6.50 -0.03
C ALA A 51 0.49 6.69 0.60
N GLN A 52 1.54 6.16 -0.02
CA GLN A 52 2.91 6.32 0.44
C GLN A 52 3.34 7.80 0.38
N ARG A 53 3.03 8.51 -0.69
CA ARG A 53 3.34 9.95 -0.81
C ARG A 53 2.63 10.78 0.24
N GLU A 54 1.35 10.53 0.47
CA GLU A 54 0.57 11.23 1.50
C GLU A 54 1.13 10.97 2.91
N ALA A 55 1.42 9.71 3.24
CA ALA A 55 2.00 9.34 4.52
C ALA A 55 3.38 9.98 4.76
N VAL A 56 4.24 10.01 3.72
CA VAL A 56 5.54 10.68 3.78
C VAL A 56 5.38 12.18 3.98
N ALA A 57 4.46 12.82 3.24
CA ALA A 57 4.20 14.26 3.38
C ALA A 57 3.70 14.62 4.78
N ALA A 58 2.76 13.85 5.32
CA ALA A 58 2.26 14.01 6.68
C ALA A 58 3.38 13.86 7.72
N ALA A 59 4.19 12.79 7.64
CA ALA A 59 5.31 12.57 8.55
C ALA A 59 6.36 13.71 8.48
N ARG A 60 6.64 14.24 7.28
CA ARG A 60 7.51 15.41 7.11
C ARG A 60 6.91 16.65 7.76
N SER A 61 5.60 16.87 7.64
CA SER A 61 4.91 18.01 8.27
C SER A 61 4.94 17.95 9.81
N GLU A 62 5.00 16.75 10.37
CA GLU A 62 5.21 16.52 11.81
C GLU A 62 6.70 16.58 12.23
N GLY A 63 7.61 16.90 11.32
CA GLY A 63 9.04 17.05 11.61
C GLY A 63 9.84 15.74 11.67
N TRP A 64 9.30 14.63 11.15
CA TRP A 64 10.06 13.38 11.10
C TRP A 64 11.24 13.48 10.13
N THR A 65 12.38 12.94 10.53
CA THR A 65 13.57 12.89 9.66
C THR A 65 13.39 11.84 8.56
N LEU A 66 14.02 12.07 7.39
CA LEU A 66 13.98 11.12 6.27
C LEU A 66 14.42 9.71 6.67
N ARG A 67 15.44 9.60 7.54
CA ARG A 67 15.91 8.30 8.05
C ARG A 67 14.86 7.58 8.89
N ARG A 68 14.12 8.32 9.72
CA ARG A 68 13.04 7.74 10.55
C ARG A 68 11.90 7.22 9.69
N ILE A 69 11.48 8.01 8.69
CA ILE A 69 10.45 7.60 7.73
C ILE A 69 10.90 6.38 6.93
N ALA A 70 12.13 6.40 6.41
CA ALA A 70 12.72 5.31 5.65
C ALA A 70 12.80 4.01 6.47
N ALA A 71 13.15 4.10 7.76
CA ALA A 71 13.19 2.95 8.66
C ALA A 71 11.81 2.32 8.89
N VAL A 72 10.74 3.13 9.00
CA VAL A 72 9.36 2.62 9.16
C VAL A 72 8.84 1.99 7.87
N LEU A 73 9.15 2.60 6.72
CA LEU A 73 8.74 2.11 5.41
C LEU A 73 9.69 1.03 4.82
N SER A 74 10.69 0.58 5.58
CA SER A 74 11.69 -0.42 5.15
C SER A 74 12.33 -0.10 3.79
N CYS A 75 12.64 1.16 3.53
CA CYS A 75 13.26 1.62 2.28
C CYS A 75 14.48 2.54 2.54
N SER A 76 15.11 3.04 1.47
CA SER A 76 16.26 3.96 1.61
C SER A 76 15.79 5.39 1.87
N HIS A 77 16.60 6.20 2.56
CA HIS A 77 16.28 7.63 2.73
C HIS A 77 16.26 8.40 1.40
N GLU A 78 17.02 7.93 0.40
CA GLU A 78 17.00 8.49 -0.95
C GLU A 78 15.65 8.24 -1.64
N HIS A 79 15.04 7.07 -1.43
CA HIS A 79 13.69 6.79 -1.91
C HIS A 79 12.66 7.77 -1.32
N ILE A 80 12.75 8.05 -0.01
CA ILE A 80 11.88 9.05 0.65
C ILE A 80 12.10 10.47 0.09
N ARG A 81 13.37 10.83 -0.20
CA ARG A 81 13.71 12.12 -0.80
C ARG A 81 13.05 12.33 -2.17
N LEU A 82 12.90 11.26 -2.96
CA LEU A 82 12.27 11.32 -4.28
C LEU A 82 10.72 11.35 -4.22
N LEU A 83 10.10 10.79 -3.18
CA LEU A 83 8.64 10.70 -3.03
C LEU A 83 7.97 12.02 -2.65
N ALA A 84 8.67 12.86 -1.90
CA ALA A 84 8.20 14.16 -1.47
C ALA A 84 9.32 15.18 -1.71
N PRO A 85 9.45 15.74 -2.93
CA PRO A 85 10.40 16.82 -3.20
C PRO A 85 10.16 18.05 -2.31
#